data_AF-A0A9P6BLN0-F1
#
_entry.id   AF-A0A9P6BLN0-F1
#
_cell.length_a   1.000
_cell.length_b   1.000
_cell.length_c   1.000
_cell.angle_alpha   90.00
_cell.angle_beta   90.00
_cell.angle_gamma   90.00
#
_symmetry.space_group_name_H-M   'P 1'
#
loop_
_entity.id
_entity.type
_entity.pdbx_description
1 polymer ?
#
loop_
_entity_poly.entity_id
_entity_poly.type
_entity_poly.pdbx_seq_one_letter_code
_entity_poly.pdbx_strand_id
1 'polypeptide(L)' 'GPYGNFAGRDASRGLAKNSFDKTMLVPIDGPIDRLEDLNDDEKEALSDWAVHFEAKYQLVGKLIENKD' A
#
# COMPACT_ATOMS: atom_id res chain seq x y z
N GLY A 1 -11.47 4.87 11.61
CA GLY A 1 -11.99 5.60 10.43
C GLY A 1 -12.08 4.66 9.24
N PRO A 2 -12.57 5.12 8.07
CA PRO A 2 -12.77 4.27 6.88
C PRO A 2 -11.48 3.59 6.37
N TYR A 3 -10.32 4.22 6.56
CA TYR A 3 -8.99 3.70 6.21
C TYR A 3 -8.31 2.89 7.35
N GLY A 4 -9.07 2.50 8.39
CA GLY A 4 -8.50 1.86 9.58
C GLY A 4 -7.85 0.50 9.30
N ASN A 5 -8.23 -0.15 8.21
CA ASN A 5 -7.65 -1.42 7.76
C ASN A 5 -6.19 -1.30 7.30
N PHE A 6 -5.76 -0.12 6.86
CA PHE A 6 -4.39 0.14 6.39
C PHE A 6 -3.42 0.58 7.50
N ALA A 7 -3.91 0.85 8.71
CA ALA A 7 -3.07 1.32 9.79
C ALA A 7 -1.97 0.29 10.15
N GLY A 8 -0.70 0.72 10.05
CA GLY A 8 0.46 -0.12 10.36
C GLY A 8 0.73 -1.25 9.35
N ARG A 9 0.17 -1.16 8.14
CA ARG A 9 0.35 -2.14 7.06
C ARG A 9 0.83 -1.47 5.79
N ASP A 10 1.39 -2.27 4.89
CA ASP A 10 1.53 -1.86 3.50
C ASP A 10 0.13 -1.77 2.86
N ALA A 11 -0.25 -0.55 2.47
CA ALA A 11 -1.54 -0.24 1.86
C ALA A 11 -1.51 -0.32 0.33
N SER A 12 -0.34 -0.57 -0.28
CA SER A 12 -0.10 -0.35 -1.71
C SER A 12 -1.07 -1.10 -2.61
N ARG A 13 -1.30 -2.40 -2.38
CA ARG A 13 -2.27 -3.19 -3.17
C ARG A 13 -3.70 -2.69 -3.04
N GLY A 14 -4.12 -2.38 -1.82
CA GLY A 14 -5.47 -1.86 -1.55
C GLY A 14 -5.72 -0.52 -2.25
N LEU A 15 -4.72 0.37 -2.24
CA LEU A 15 -4.77 1.66 -2.93
C LEU A 15 -4.76 1.48 -4.45
N ALA A 16 -3.89 0.63 -5.00
CA ALA A 16 -3.81 0.33 -6.42
C ALA A 16 -5.15 -0.20 -6.99
N LYS A 17 -5.81 -1.09 -6.24
CA LYS A 17 -7.10 -1.69 -6.63
C LYS A 17 -8.32 -0.90 -6.16
N ASN A 18 -8.13 0.28 -5.56
CA ASN A 18 -9.20 1.10 -4.95
C ASN A 18 -10.14 0.28 -4.03
N SER A 19 -9.57 -0.62 -3.23
CA SER A 19 -10.31 -1.59 -2.42
C SER A 19 -9.88 -1.58 -0.95
N PHE A 20 -10.88 -1.67 -0.07
CA PHE A 20 -10.70 -1.82 1.38
C PHE A 20 -10.87 -3.27 1.85
N ASP A 21 -11.03 -4.20 0.90
CA ASP A 21 -11.23 -5.61 1.24
C ASP A 21 -10.03 -6.15 2.02
N LYS A 22 -10.30 -6.94 3.06
CA LYS A 22 -9.27 -7.56 3.90
C LYS A 22 -8.36 -8.49 3.11
N THR A 23 -8.85 -9.06 2.00
CA THR A 23 -8.07 -9.90 1.08
C THR A 23 -6.95 -9.14 0.38
N MET A 24 -7.02 -7.81 0.32
CA MET A 24 -5.98 -6.95 -0.25
C MET A 24 -4.94 -6.52 0.78
N LEU A 25 -5.09 -6.89 2.05
CA LEU A 25 -4.16 -6.55 3.12
C LEU A 25 -3.03 -7.57 3.19
N VAL A 26 -1.80 -7.07 3.14
CA VAL A 26 -0.61 -7.87 3.39
C VAL A 26 -0.51 -8.16 4.91
N PRO A 27 -0.15 -9.39 5.32
CA PRO A 27 0.20 -9.69 6.72
C PRO A 27 1.35 -8.79 7.18
N ILE A 28 1.28 -8.27 8.42
CA ILE A 28 2.29 -7.35 8.97
C ILE A 28 3.67 -8.02 9.04
N ASP A 29 3.68 -9.28 9.46
CA ASP A 29 4.90 -10.09 9.61
C ASP A 29 5.17 -10.95 8.36
N GLY A 30 4.42 -10.72 7.28
CA GLY A 30 4.60 -11.42 6.01
C GLY A 30 5.67 -10.77 5.13
N PRO A 31 6.02 -11.38 3.99
CA PRO A 31 6.88 -10.74 3.01
C PRO A 31 6.21 -9.49 2.43
N ILE A 32 7.00 -8.52 1.98
CA ILE A 32 6.50 -7.37 1.23
C ILE A 32 5.83 -7.86 -0.06
N ASP A 33 4.68 -7.26 -0.34
CA ASP A 33 3.98 -7.49 -1.59
C ASP A 33 4.70 -6.79 -2.75
N ARG A 34 5.14 -7.58 -3.72
CA ARG A 34 5.92 -7.09 -4.86
C ARG A 34 5.07 -6.39 -5.92
N LEU A 35 3.73 -6.52 -5.87
CA LEU A 35 2.79 -5.86 -6.79
C LEU A 35 3.04 -6.14 -8.29
N GLU A 36 3.71 -7.26 -8.61
CA GLU A 36 4.12 -7.59 -9.98
C GLU A 36 2.93 -7.90 -10.90
N ASP A 37 1.79 -8.24 -10.32
CA ASP A 37 0.54 -8.59 -10.99
C ASP A 37 -0.36 -7.37 -11.26
N LEU A 38 0.04 -6.16 -10.88
CA LEU A 38 -0.72 -4.96 -11.18
C LEU A 38 -0.68 -4.63 -12.68
N ASN A 39 -1.84 -4.29 -13.22
CA ASN A 39 -1.94 -3.72 -14.56
C ASN A 39 -1.55 -2.23 -14.58
N ASP A 40 -1.54 -1.62 -15.75
CA ASP A 40 -1.07 -0.24 -15.92
C ASP A 40 -2.00 0.79 -15.22
N ASP A 41 -3.32 0.60 -15.30
CA ASP A 41 -4.30 1.47 -14.62
C ASP A 41 -4.15 1.39 -13.09
N GLU A 42 -3.91 0.19 -12.56
CA GLU A 42 -3.69 -0.03 -11.12
C GLU A 42 -2.38 0.60 -10.63
N LYS A 43 -1.33 0.60 -11.47
CA LYS A 43 -0.06 1.29 -11.18
C LYS A 43 -0.22 2.81 -11.21
N GLU A 44 -0.99 3.34 -12.16
CA GLU A 44 -1.31 4.77 -12.24
C GLU A 44 -2.08 5.21 -10.98
N ALA A 45 -3.12 4.47 -10.60
CA ALA A 45 -3.87 4.74 -9.37
C ALA A 45 -2.97 4.74 -8.12
N LEU A 46 -2.04 3.78 -8.01
CA LEU A 46 -1.08 3.74 -6.91
C LEU A 46 -0.14 4.97 -6.91
N SER A 47 0.33 5.38 -8.08
CA SER A 47 1.18 6.57 -8.24
C SER A 47 0.46 7.84 -7.81
N ASP A 48 -0.81 8.01 -8.19
CA ASP A 48 -1.63 9.14 -7.79
C ASP A 48 -1.83 9.20 -6.28
N TRP A 49 -2.08 8.03 -5.65
CA TRP A 49 -2.14 7.93 -4.21
C TRP A 49 -0.79 8.33 -3.57
N ALA A 50 0.34 7.85 -4.08
CA ALA A 50 1.66 8.20 -3.56
C ALA A 50 1.89 9.73 -3.57
N VAL A 51 1.58 10.40 -4.68
CA VAL A 51 1.66 11.87 -4.78
C VAL A 51 0.72 12.55 -3.76
N HIS A 52 -0.49 12.04 -3.59
CA HIS A 52 -1.44 12.58 -2.60
C HIS A 52 -0.90 12.45 -1.16
N PHE A 53 -0.28 11.31 -0.82
CA PHE A 53 0.32 11.09 0.49
C PHE A 53 1.55 11.98 0.72
N GLU A 54 2.43 12.12 -0.28
CA GLU A 54 3.61 12.98 -0.20
C GLU A 54 3.25 14.47 -0.03
N ALA A 55 2.16 14.93 -0.65
CA ALA A 55 1.69 16.30 -0.51
C ALA A 55 1.12 16.60 0.90
N LYS A 56 0.60 15.58 1.60
CA LYS A 56 -0.16 15.76 2.85
C LYS A 56 0.59 15.29 4.10
N TYR A 57 1.49 14.34 3.97
CA TYR A 57 2.18 13.70 5.09
C TYR A 57 3.68 13.68 4.86
N GLN A 58 4.43 13.81 5.96
CA GLN A 58 5.87 13.71 5.91
C GLN A 58 6.29 12.25 5.69
N LEU A 59 7.22 12.04 4.76
CA LEU A 59 7.92 10.77 4.61
C LEU A 59 8.84 10.53 5.82
N VAL A 60 8.55 9.50 6.61
CA VAL A 60 9.29 9.18 7.85
C VAL A 60 10.29 8.03 7.70
N GLY A 61 10.32 7.35 6.55
CA GLY A 61 11.20 6.22 6.32
C GLY A 61 10.83 5.43 5.06
N LYS A 62 11.38 4.23 4.95
CA LYS A 62 11.08 3.27 3.88
C LYS A 62 10.71 1.93 4.49
N LEU A 63 9.72 1.26 3.92
CA LEU A 63 9.42 -0.13 4.26
C LEU A 63 10.55 -1.02 3.72
N ILE A 64 11.06 -1.91 4.57
CA ILE A 64 12.10 -2.89 4.21
C ILE A 64 11.56 -4.29 4.43
N GLU A 65 12.08 -5.26 3.68
CA GLU A 65 11.69 -6.66 3.81
C GLU A 65 11.88 -7.14 5.25
N ASN A 66 10.95 -7.96 5.74
CA ASN A 66 11.08 -8.56 7.05
C ASN A 66 12.33 -9.44 7.07
N LYS A 67 13.16 -9.29 8.10
CA LYS A 67 14.30 -10.17 8.32
C LYS A 67 13.79 -11.46 8.96
N ASP A 68 14.28 -12.60 8.49
CA ASP A 68 14.06 -13.91 9.11
C ASP A 68 14.37 -13.91 10.62
#